data_AF-A0A1C5AWN9-F1
#
_entry.id   AF-A0A1C5AWN9-F1
#
_cell.length_a   1.000
_cell.length_b   1.000
_cell.length_c   1.000
_cell.angle_alpha   90.00
_cell.angle_beta   90.00
_cell.angle_gamma   90.00
#
_symmetry.space_group_name_H-M   'P 1'
#
loop_
_entity.id
_entity.type
_entity.pdbx_description
1 polymer ?
#
loop_
_entity_poly.entity_id
_entity_poly.type
_entity_poly.pdbx_seq_one_letter_code
_entity_poly.pdbx_strand_id
1 'polypeptide(L)'
;MRFIRERRAADPVPRPPRLRRAGALTVALVTLVAGGVLADRDAVDARAASGGSAAVGGHAGHAYALSPEQEAAALELQLAPVRGSEFRADCPSKGRAGDDPIVMWGRPGASHTHEFFGNTTTNAYTDLTSLRAGGTTCNPVADRSAYWVPTLYQNGVAQKPQSVRIYYQGLTDRANVKPHPQGLRIVVGNPLATSAGQNPAARWNCVGIPAASGDFPVCPAGSKLETYLDFPTCWDGKNLDSPDHKSHMAFGLGGVGGTCPASHPVPVPRLEFLITYDVRGTGLSLAGIRDGANVTTAPGYTFHGDFFNAWDEAELARRVKTCIVDGYICGNDGQPIQQ
;
A
#
# COMPACT_ATOMS: atom_id res chain seq x y z
N MET A 1 20.51 74.00 6.21
CA MET A 1 20.53 73.24 7.48
C MET A 1 20.99 71.81 7.21
N ARG A 2 22.13 71.42 7.79
CA ARG A 2 22.64 70.04 7.82
C ARG A 2 21.72 69.18 8.68
N PHE A 3 21.26 68.03 8.18
CA PHE A 3 20.68 66.99 9.03
C PHE A 3 21.65 65.80 9.10
N ILE A 4 22.14 65.60 10.31
CA ILE A 4 23.06 64.54 10.75
C ILE A 4 22.24 63.26 10.89
N ARG A 5 22.68 62.17 10.25
CA ARG A 5 22.07 60.84 10.39
C ARG A 5 22.82 60.08 11.48
N GLU A 6 22.24 60.02 12.68
CA GLU A 6 22.75 59.25 13.81
C GLU A 6 22.72 57.74 13.49
N ARG A 7 23.86 57.07 13.66
CA ARG A 7 23.98 55.62 13.64
C ARG A 7 23.53 55.10 15.02
N ARG A 8 22.43 54.34 15.09
CA ARG A 8 22.09 53.58 16.30
C ARG A 8 22.99 52.35 16.40
N ALA A 9 23.54 52.16 17.58
CA ALA A 9 24.36 51.02 17.98
C ALA A 9 23.50 49.74 18.03
N ALA A 10 24.12 48.61 17.67
CA ALA A 10 23.52 47.29 17.75
C ALA A 10 23.56 46.78 19.21
N ASP A 11 22.43 46.24 19.67
CA ASP A 11 22.31 45.57 20.97
C ASP A 11 23.11 44.25 21.01
N PRO A 12 23.67 43.86 22.17
CA PRO A 12 24.46 42.64 22.28
C PRO A 12 23.59 41.37 22.35
N VAL A 13 23.98 40.36 21.57
CA VAL A 13 23.38 39.02 21.52
C VAL A 13 23.60 38.27 22.85
N PRO A 14 22.56 37.70 23.50
CA PRO A 14 22.73 36.88 24.69
C PRO A 14 23.26 35.49 24.33
N ARG A 15 24.28 35.02 25.06
CA ARG A 15 24.85 33.66 24.94
C ARG A 15 23.91 32.63 25.59
N PRO A 16 23.74 31.43 25.02
CA PRO A 16 22.98 30.36 25.65
C PRO A 16 23.75 29.73 26.83
N PRO A 17 23.04 29.21 27.85
CA PRO A 17 23.66 28.58 29.01
C PRO A 17 24.24 27.19 28.67
N ARG A 18 25.44 26.91 29.20
CA ARG A 18 26.06 25.59 29.19
C ARG A 18 25.32 24.65 30.14
N LEU A 19 24.72 23.59 29.62
CA LEU A 19 24.18 22.49 30.41
C LEU A 19 25.15 21.29 30.44
N ARG A 20 25.31 20.78 31.66
CA ARG A 20 26.28 19.79 32.12
C ARG A 20 25.93 18.38 31.65
N ARG A 21 26.97 17.56 31.42
CA ARG A 21 26.91 16.12 31.19
C ARG A 21 26.48 15.35 32.45
N ALA A 22 25.50 14.45 32.28
CA ALA A 22 25.25 13.19 33.00
C ALA A 22 24.02 12.56 32.31
N GLY A 23 23.81 11.27 32.08
CA GLY A 23 24.56 10.04 32.29
C GLY A 23 23.91 8.98 31.36
N ALA A 24 24.65 7.92 31.04
CA ALA A 24 24.26 6.91 30.06
C ALA A 24 23.05 6.08 30.51
N LEU A 25 22.07 5.87 29.62
CA LEU A 25 21.08 4.80 29.73
C LEU A 25 21.13 3.97 28.45
N THR A 26 21.61 2.74 28.61
CA THR A 26 21.69 1.68 27.61
C THR A 26 20.28 1.18 27.28
N VAL A 27 19.87 1.30 26.01
CA VAL A 27 18.68 0.63 25.48
C VAL A 27 19.16 -0.61 24.74
N ALA A 28 18.71 -1.77 25.22
CA ALA A 28 19.02 -3.07 24.62
C ALA A 28 18.27 -3.23 23.28
N LEU A 29 19.05 -3.59 22.26
CA LEU A 29 18.63 -3.95 20.91
C LEU A 29 18.13 -5.41 20.93
N VAL A 30 16.89 -5.68 20.52
CA VAL A 30 16.44 -7.05 20.22
C VAL A 30 16.57 -7.25 18.71
N THR A 31 17.66 -7.90 18.32
CA THR A 31 17.87 -8.52 17.00
C THR A 31 17.15 -9.86 16.96
N LEU A 32 16.16 -10.00 16.08
CA LEU A 32 15.72 -11.31 15.60
C LEU A 32 16.68 -11.74 14.48
N VAL A 33 17.49 -12.76 14.74
CA VAL A 33 18.27 -13.48 13.72
C VAL A 33 17.65 -14.86 13.56
N ALA A 34 17.29 -15.17 12.31
CA ALA A 34 16.92 -16.48 11.85
C ALA A 34 18.14 -17.43 11.87
N GLY A 35 17.92 -18.71 12.19
CA GLY A 35 18.93 -19.74 12.02
C GLY A 35 18.52 -21.07 12.64
N GLY A 36 18.06 -22.01 11.81
CA GLY A 36 18.10 -23.42 12.16
C GLY A 36 19.49 -24.00 11.93
N VAL A 37 19.91 -24.98 12.73
CA VAL A 37 20.92 -25.98 12.38
C VAL A 37 20.60 -27.30 13.08
N LEU A 38 20.83 -28.36 12.31
CA LEU A 38 20.74 -29.80 12.58
C LEU A 38 21.66 -30.28 13.73
N ALA A 39 21.22 -31.38 14.36
CA ALA A 39 21.97 -32.50 14.96
C ALA A 39 23.14 -32.22 15.93
N ASP A 40 23.09 -32.77 17.15
CA ASP A 40 23.63 -34.11 17.39
C ASP A 40 23.12 -34.71 18.71
N ARG A 41 23.01 -36.04 18.72
CA ARG A 41 22.73 -36.86 19.90
C ARG A 41 24.04 -37.09 20.67
N ASP A 42 23.89 -37.37 21.96
CA ASP A 42 24.91 -37.90 22.91
C ASP A 42 25.42 -36.89 23.94
N ALA A 43 24.74 -36.87 25.09
CA ALA A 43 25.35 -36.85 26.43
C ALA A 43 24.24 -36.73 27.48
N VAL A 44 23.51 -37.81 27.72
CA VAL A 44 22.70 -37.95 28.94
C VAL A 44 23.28 -39.12 29.71
N ASP A 45 24.24 -38.84 30.58
CA ASP A 45 24.33 -39.54 31.86
C ASP A 45 25.27 -38.87 32.85
N ALA A 46 24.92 -39.08 34.11
CA ALA A 46 25.64 -38.72 35.34
C ALA A 46 25.52 -37.27 35.81
N ARG A 47 24.56 -37.03 36.71
CA ARG A 47 24.86 -36.96 38.16
C ARG A 47 23.58 -36.83 38.99
N ALA A 48 23.23 -37.91 39.67
CA ALA A 48 22.47 -37.84 40.91
C ALA A 48 23.47 -37.75 42.08
N ALA A 49 23.36 -36.72 42.92
CA ALA A 49 23.51 -36.85 44.37
C ALA A 49 23.28 -35.51 45.12
N SER A 50 22.32 -35.58 46.05
CA SER A 50 22.26 -34.92 47.36
C SER A 50 21.80 -33.46 47.48
N GLY A 51 20.83 -33.25 48.39
CA GLY A 51 20.53 -31.96 49.03
C GLY A 51 19.06 -31.58 49.04
N GLY A 52 18.38 -31.81 50.17
CA GLY A 52 16.94 -31.61 50.32
C GLY A 52 16.48 -30.17 50.64
N SER A 53 15.16 -30.01 50.44
CA SER A 53 14.22 -29.02 51.01
C SER A 53 14.23 -27.59 50.46
N ALA A 54 13.27 -27.29 49.56
CA ALA A 54 12.04 -26.55 49.89
C ALA A 54 11.35 -26.08 48.59
N ALA A 55 10.05 -26.33 48.49
CA ALA A 55 9.24 -26.08 47.32
C ALA A 55 9.16 -24.58 46.96
N VAL A 56 9.59 -24.26 45.74
CA VAL A 56 8.86 -23.33 44.88
C VAL A 56 8.30 -24.19 43.76
N GLY A 57 6.98 -24.44 43.80
CA GLY A 57 6.28 -25.20 42.77
C GLY A 57 6.41 -24.47 41.43
N GLY A 58 7.41 -24.83 40.64
CA GLY A 58 7.55 -24.34 39.29
C GLY A 58 6.48 -24.97 38.41
N HIS A 59 5.82 -24.15 37.58
CA HIS A 59 4.94 -24.61 36.49
C HIS A 59 5.65 -25.51 35.45
N ALA A 60 6.93 -25.85 35.66
CA ALA A 60 7.74 -26.72 34.81
C ALA A 60 7.28 -28.19 34.78
N GLY A 61 6.44 -28.63 35.74
CA GLY A 61 5.98 -30.02 35.84
C GLY A 61 4.69 -30.37 35.11
N HIS A 62 4.03 -29.39 34.46
CA HIS A 62 2.76 -29.60 33.75
C HIS A 62 2.81 -29.14 32.29
N ALA A 63 3.95 -29.31 31.63
CA ALA A 63 4.01 -29.17 30.18
C ALA A 63 3.24 -30.35 29.55
N TYR A 64 2.18 -30.03 28.81
CA TYR A 64 1.52 -31.01 27.95
C TYR A 64 2.51 -31.40 26.85
N ALA A 65 2.98 -32.66 26.84
CA ALA A 65 3.70 -33.21 25.71
C ALA A 65 2.67 -33.60 24.64
N LEU A 66 2.81 -33.07 23.43
CA LEU A 66 2.00 -33.50 22.30
C LEU A 66 2.37 -34.95 21.95
N SER A 67 1.37 -35.77 21.60
CA SER A 67 1.64 -37.06 20.95
C SER A 67 2.23 -36.82 19.55
N PRO A 68 2.94 -37.79 18.96
CA PRO A 68 3.44 -37.66 17.59
C PRO A 68 2.33 -37.30 16.57
N GLU A 69 1.11 -37.78 16.77
CA GLU A 69 -0.05 -37.42 15.95
C GLU A 69 -0.46 -35.96 16.13
N GLN A 70 -0.40 -35.45 17.37
CA GLN A 70 -0.70 -34.05 17.67
C GLN A 70 0.41 -33.11 17.15
N GLU A 71 1.67 -33.53 17.20
CA GLU A 71 2.79 -32.81 16.59
C GLU A 71 2.65 -32.76 15.07
N ALA A 72 2.29 -33.88 14.44
CA ALA A 72 2.02 -33.95 13.00
C ALA A 72 0.84 -33.06 12.59
N ALA A 73 -0.28 -33.11 13.33
CA ALA A 73 -1.44 -32.26 13.06
C ALA A 73 -1.14 -30.76 13.27
N ALA A 74 -0.33 -30.41 14.28
CA ALA A 74 0.11 -29.04 14.50
C ALA A 74 1.01 -28.53 13.38
N LEU A 75 1.91 -29.38 12.86
CA LEU A 75 2.74 -29.08 11.70
C LEU A 75 1.90 -28.93 10.42
N GLU A 76 0.93 -29.82 10.19
CA GLU A 76 0.00 -29.69 9.07
C GLU A 76 -0.81 -28.39 9.12
N LEU A 77 -1.24 -27.97 10.32
CA LEU A 77 -1.94 -26.71 10.50
C LEU A 77 -1.05 -25.49 10.18
N GLN A 78 0.23 -25.53 10.57
CA GLN A 78 1.20 -24.47 10.24
C GLN A 78 1.49 -24.39 8.73
N LEU A 79 1.54 -25.55 8.06
CA LEU A 79 1.74 -25.63 6.61
C LEU A 79 0.45 -25.41 5.82
N ALA A 80 -0.70 -25.28 6.49
CA ALA A 80 -1.98 -25.10 5.84
C ALA A 80 -2.04 -23.73 5.16
N PRO A 81 -2.48 -23.67 3.89
CA PRO A 81 -2.69 -22.40 3.19
C PRO A 81 -3.65 -21.47 3.94
N VAL A 82 -3.28 -20.21 4.06
CA VAL A 82 -4.13 -19.16 4.64
C VAL A 82 -5.33 -18.93 3.73
N ARG A 83 -6.53 -19.09 4.29
CA ARG A 83 -7.80 -18.85 3.60
C ARG A 83 -8.07 -17.36 3.49
N GLY A 84 -8.62 -16.94 2.35
CA GLY A 84 -8.93 -15.54 2.06
C GLY A 84 -9.55 -15.38 0.68
N SER A 85 -9.40 -14.22 0.06
CA SER A 85 -9.81 -14.02 -1.34
C SER A 85 -8.99 -12.88 -1.91
N GLU A 86 -7.68 -13.09 -2.03
CA GLU A 86 -6.74 -12.01 -2.31
C GLU A 86 -5.46 -12.50 -2.98
N PHE A 87 -4.94 -11.73 -3.93
CA PHE A 87 -3.52 -11.75 -4.27
C PHE A 87 -3.00 -10.32 -4.37
N ARG A 88 -1.68 -10.17 -4.48
CA ARG A 88 -1.04 -8.86 -4.48
C ARG A 88 0.09 -8.76 -5.51
N ALA A 89 0.40 -7.52 -5.87
CA ALA A 89 1.58 -7.14 -6.63
C ALA A 89 2.30 -5.98 -5.92
N ASP A 90 3.60 -6.13 -5.68
CA ASP A 90 4.44 -5.07 -5.11
C ASP A 90 5.10 -4.30 -6.25
N CYS A 91 4.78 -3.02 -6.41
CA CYS A 91 5.14 -2.23 -7.60
C CYS A 91 5.84 -0.92 -7.19
N PRO A 92 7.15 -0.93 -6.89
CA PRO A 92 7.89 0.28 -6.55
C PRO A 92 7.75 1.39 -7.60
N SER A 93 7.84 2.65 -7.15
CA SER A 93 7.81 3.83 -8.02
C SER A 93 8.85 3.74 -9.15
N LYS A 94 8.38 3.95 -10.38
CA LYS A 94 9.20 4.10 -11.58
C LYS A 94 9.56 5.55 -11.89
N GLY A 95 8.94 6.50 -11.18
CA GLY A 95 9.22 7.93 -11.29
C GLY A 95 7.98 8.76 -11.63
N ARG A 96 8.22 10.06 -11.81
CA ARG A 96 7.16 11.07 -11.92
C ARG A 96 7.14 11.73 -13.30
N ALA A 97 5.94 12.11 -13.74
CA ALA A 97 5.75 12.93 -14.92
C ALA A 97 4.46 13.74 -14.80
N GLY A 98 4.37 14.87 -15.52
CA GLY A 98 3.13 15.63 -15.71
C GLY A 98 2.22 15.01 -16.78
N ASP A 99 2.20 13.69 -16.85
CA ASP A 99 1.47 12.93 -17.88
C ASP A 99 0.23 12.29 -17.25
N ASP A 100 -0.80 12.10 -18.07
CA ASP A 100 -1.96 11.29 -17.74
C ASP A 100 -2.42 10.54 -19.00
N PRO A 101 -2.09 9.24 -19.12
CA PRO A 101 -2.40 8.46 -20.31
C PRO A 101 -3.89 8.10 -20.48
N ILE A 102 -4.77 8.43 -19.53
CA ILE A 102 -6.21 8.22 -19.65
C ILE A 102 -6.89 9.57 -19.92
N VAL A 103 -6.78 10.50 -18.98
CA VAL A 103 -7.54 11.76 -18.98
C VAL A 103 -6.94 12.79 -19.95
N MET A 104 -5.61 12.84 -20.06
CA MET A 104 -4.88 13.79 -20.93
C MET A 104 -4.12 13.06 -22.03
N TRP A 105 -4.70 11.97 -22.55
CA TRP A 105 -4.04 11.13 -23.56
C TRP A 105 -3.53 11.95 -24.75
N GLY A 106 -2.29 11.65 -25.16
CA GLY A 106 -1.60 12.32 -26.26
C GLY A 106 -1.10 13.74 -25.95
N ARG A 107 -1.15 14.18 -24.68
CA ARG A 107 -0.74 15.53 -24.26
C ARG A 107 0.37 15.48 -23.20
N PRO A 108 1.64 15.32 -23.60
CA PRO A 108 2.77 15.30 -22.67
C PRO A 108 2.84 16.54 -21.79
N GLY A 109 3.05 16.36 -20.49
CA GLY A 109 3.20 17.46 -19.53
C GLY A 109 1.93 18.27 -19.24
N ALA A 110 0.79 17.89 -19.80
CA ALA A 110 -0.45 18.65 -19.64
C ALA A 110 -1.18 18.38 -18.31
N SER A 111 -0.85 17.30 -17.61
CA SER A 111 -1.43 16.95 -16.31
C SER A 111 -0.62 17.51 -15.14
N HIS A 112 -1.21 17.54 -13.94
CA HIS A 112 -0.41 17.69 -12.72
C HIS A 112 0.53 16.49 -12.57
N THR A 113 1.54 16.61 -11.71
CA THR A 113 2.56 15.56 -11.60
C THR A 113 2.02 14.32 -10.91
N HIS A 114 2.05 13.19 -11.61
CA HIS A 114 1.76 11.87 -11.08
C HIS A 114 3.04 11.12 -10.70
N GLU A 115 2.94 10.28 -9.67
CA GLU A 115 3.91 9.22 -9.37
C GLU A 115 3.41 7.93 -10.03
N PHE A 116 4.27 7.30 -10.83
CA PHE A 116 3.93 6.10 -11.60
C PHE A 116 4.55 4.84 -11.02
N PHE A 117 3.86 3.72 -11.20
CA PHE A 117 4.23 2.37 -10.76
C PHE A 117 3.96 1.34 -11.85
N GLY A 118 4.58 0.16 -11.72
CA GLY A 118 4.40 -0.94 -12.67
C GLY A 118 5.11 -0.67 -13.98
N ASN A 119 4.36 -0.54 -15.06
CA ASN A 119 4.95 -0.48 -16.39
C ASN A 119 5.97 0.65 -16.56
N THR A 120 7.18 0.28 -17.00
CA THR A 120 8.32 1.19 -17.10
C THR A 120 8.23 2.15 -18.28
N THR A 121 7.38 1.87 -19.28
CA THR A 121 7.23 2.71 -20.48
C THR A 121 6.08 3.71 -20.39
N THR A 122 5.32 3.73 -19.29
CA THR A 122 4.16 4.61 -19.11
C THR A 122 4.51 6.09 -19.32
N ASN A 123 3.82 6.74 -20.25
CA ASN A 123 3.90 8.17 -20.59
C ASN A 123 2.57 8.67 -21.23
N ALA A 124 2.47 9.93 -21.61
CA ALA A 124 1.25 10.52 -22.19
C ALA A 124 0.68 9.81 -23.44
N TYR A 125 1.47 9.03 -24.17
CA TYR A 125 1.05 8.25 -25.36
C TYR A 125 0.79 6.77 -25.08
N THR A 126 0.76 6.36 -23.81
CA THR A 126 0.60 4.94 -23.44
C THR A 126 -0.65 4.34 -24.07
N ASP A 127 -0.46 3.19 -24.69
CA ASP A 127 -1.52 2.29 -25.15
C ASP A 127 -1.21 0.85 -24.74
N LEU A 128 -2.15 -0.07 -24.99
CA LEU A 128 -1.99 -1.48 -24.63
C LEU A 128 -0.77 -2.13 -25.32
N THR A 129 -0.46 -1.73 -26.56
CA THR A 129 0.68 -2.24 -27.32
C THR A 129 1.99 -1.89 -26.62
N SER A 130 2.15 -0.62 -26.24
CA SER A 130 3.32 -0.12 -25.53
C SER A 130 3.47 -0.78 -24.16
N LEU A 131 2.36 -0.98 -23.41
CA LEU A 131 2.40 -1.65 -22.12
C LEU A 131 2.83 -3.11 -22.25
N ARG A 132 2.24 -3.84 -23.22
CA ARG A 132 2.59 -5.24 -23.48
C ARG A 132 4.05 -5.40 -23.91
N ALA A 133 4.61 -4.45 -24.65
CA ALA A 133 6.02 -4.48 -25.05
C ALA A 133 6.98 -4.01 -23.94
N GLY A 134 6.49 -3.26 -22.95
CA GLY A 134 7.27 -2.67 -21.88
C GLY A 134 7.71 -3.66 -20.79
N GLY A 135 8.66 -3.22 -19.97
CA GLY A 135 9.01 -3.85 -18.70
C GLY A 135 8.08 -3.38 -17.57
N THR A 136 8.31 -3.89 -16.37
CA THR A 136 7.55 -3.52 -15.17
C THR A 136 8.45 -3.44 -13.94
N THR A 137 8.12 -2.56 -13.00
CA THR A 137 8.69 -2.57 -11.64
C THR A 137 7.98 -3.56 -10.73
N CYS A 138 6.84 -4.11 -11.14
CA CYS A 138 6.05 -5.01 -10.31
C CYS A 138 6.73 -6.37 -10.08
N ASN A 139 6.52 -6.89 -8.88
CA ASN A 139 6.59 -8.30 -8.57
C ASN A 139 5.15 -8.80 -8.35
N PRO A 140 4.59 -9.65 -9.23
CA PRO A 140 5.28 -10.41 -10.29
C PRO A 140 5.53 -9.61 -11.57
N VAL A 141 6.53 -10.04 -12.35
CA VAL A 141 6.87 -9.46 -13.66
C VAL A 141 5.80 -9.68 -14.74
N ALA A 142 4.84 -10.58 -14.47
CA ALA A 142 3.66 -10.80 -15.29
C ALA A 142 2.70 -9.60 -15.26
N ASP A 143 2.79 -8.74 -14.24
CA ASP A 143 2.02 -7.51 -14.18
C ASP A 143 2.72 -6.39 -14.96
N ARG A 144 2.35 -6.23 -16.24
CA ARG A 144 2.80 -5.10 -17.07
C ARG A 144 1.82 -3.93 -17.07
N SER A 145 0.89 -3.88 -16.12
CA SER A 145 -0.06 -2.79 -16.03
C SER A 145 0.59 -1.48 -15.57
N ALA A 146 -0.04 -0.36 -15.90
CA ALA A 146 0.35 0.94 -15.39
C ALA A 146 -0.56 1.36 -14.24
N TYR A 147 0.03 1.90 -13.18
CA TYR A 147 -0.68 2.49 -12.05
C TYR A 147 -0.09 3.86 -11.75
N TRP A 148 -0.92 4.83 -11.39
CA TRP A 148 -0.43 6.12 -10.93
C TRP A 148 -1.37 6.80 -9.95
N VAL A 149 -0.79 7.71 -9.17
CA VAL A 149 -1.49 8.57 -8.20
C VAL A 149 -0.84 9.95 -8.22
N PRO A 150 -1.50 11.01 -7.69
CA PRO A 150 -0.87 12.31 -7.51
C PRO A 150 0.41 12.23 -6.69
N THR A 151 1.42 13.01 -7.10
CA THR A 151 2.66 13.11 -6.34
C THR A 151 2.38 13.71 -4.96
N LEU A 152 2.80 13.03 -3.90
CA LEU A 152 2.81 13.59 -2.55
C LEU A 152 3.96 14.58 -2.39
N TYR A 153 3.71 15.70 -1.72
CA TYR A 153 4.69 16.68 -1.32
C TYR A 153 4.67 16.84 0.20
N GLN A 154 5.83 17.16 0.76
CA GLN A 154 5.96 17.67 2.11
C GLN A 154 6.78 18.95 2.07
N ASN A 155 6.21 20.06 2.54
CA ASN A 155 6.85 21.38 2.55
C ASN A 155 7.41 21.77 1.16
N GLY A 156 6.66 21.46 0.10
CA GLY A 156 7.05 21.73 -1.29
C GLY A 156 8.05 20.74 -1.90
N VAL A 157 8.51 19.72 -1.15
CA VAL A 157 9.42 18.69 -1.65
C VAL A 157 8.66 17.42 -1.97
N ALA A 158 8.79 16.92 -3.19
CA ALA A 158 8.13 15.70 -3.65
C ALA A 158 8.65 14.45 -2.90
N GLN A 159 7.74 13.64 -2.39
CA GLN A 159 8.00 12.50 -1.52
C GLN A 159 7.82 11.20 -2.30
N LYS A 160 8.86 10.35 -2.29
CA LYS A 160 8.79 9.05 -2.95
C LYS A 160 8.07 8.05 -2.03
N PRO A 161 7.14 7.23 -2.53
CA PRO A 161 6.61 6.13 -1.76
C PRO A 161 7.73 5.20 -1.27
N GLN A 162 7.64 4.77 -0.02
CA GLN A 162 8.51 3.73 0.53
C GLN A 162 8.08 2.35 0.03
N SER A 163 6.78 2.10 -0.02
CA SER A 163 6.19 0.87 -0.55
C SER A 163 4.89 1.17 -1.26
N VAL A 164 4.63 0.40 -2.32
CA VAL A 164 3.41 0.44 -3.12
C VAL A 164 3.00 -1.00 -3.35
N ARG A 165 1.82 -1.34 -2.86
CA ARG A 165 1.22 -2.64 -3.00
C ARG A 165 -0.15 -2.50 -3.62
N ILE A 166 -0.38 -3.28 -4.66
CA ILE A 166 -1.67 -3.39 -5.33
C ILE A 166 -2.29 -4.70 -4.87
N TYR A 167 -3.40 -4.61 -4.14
CA TYR A 167 -4.20 -5.78 -3.80
C TYR A 167 -5.27 -6.01 -4.85
N TYR A 168 -5.54 -7.29 -5.11
CA TYR A 168 -6.64 -7.77 -5.92
C TYR A 168 -7.51 -8.67 -5.04
N GLN A 169 -8.68 -8.18 -4.66
CA GLN A 169 -9.52 -8.86 -3.66
C GLN A 169 -10.88 -9.26 -4.22
N GLY A 170 -11.27 -10.51 -3.97
CA GLY A 170 -12.63 -10.95 -4.22
C GLY A 170 -13.54 -10.51 -3.10
N LEU A 171 -14.21 -9.37 -3.25
CA LEU A 171 -15.18 -8.90 -2.25
C LEU A 171 -16.62 -9.07 -2.70
N THR A 172 -16.89 -8.84 -3.99
CA THR A 172 -18.21 -8.99 -4.61
C THR A 172 -18.30 -10.32 -5.33
N ASP A 173 -19.35 -11.11 -5.06
CA ASP A 173 -19.69 -12.37 -5.75
C ASP A 173 -18.47 -13.22 -6.14
N ARG A 174 -17.70 -13.62 -5.12
CA ARG A 174 -16.37 -14.27 -5.25
C ARG A 174 -16.35 -15.45 -6.23
N ALA A 175 -17.44 -16.21 -6.29
CA ALA A 175 -17.54 -17.38 -7.16
C ALA A 175 -17.59 -17.03 -8.66
N ASN A 176 -18.01 -15.82 -9.00
CA ASN A 176 -18.22 -15.38 -10.38
C ASN A 176 -17.24 -14.28 -10.84
N VAL A 177 -16.34 -13.83 -9.95
CA VAL A 177 -15.33 -12.80 -10.25
C VAL A 177 -14.55 -13.15 -11.53
N LYS A 178 -14.44 -12.19 -12.44
CA LYS A 178 -13.69 -12.30 -13.69
C LYS A 178 -12.39 -11.50 -13.63
N PRO A 179 -11.31 -11.98 -14.25
CA PRO A 179 -10.11 -11.16 -14.46
C PRO A 179 -10.45 -9.84 -15.13
N HIS A 180 -9.74 -8.77 -14.74
CA HIS A 180 -9.80 -7.51 -15.50
C HIS A 180 -9.41 -7.78 -16.96
N PRO A 181 -10.21 -7.36 -17.95
CA PRO A 181 -9.89 -7.52 -19.35
C PRO A 181 -8.71 -6.62 -19.74
N GLN A 182 -7.96 -7.05 -20.74
CA GLN A 182 -6.83 -6.30 -21.26
C GLN A 182 -7.24 -4.91 -21.74
N GLY A 183 -6.45 -3.92 -21.36
CA GLY A 183 -6.68 -2.55 -21.73
C GLY A 183 -7.83 -1.85 -20.98
N LEU A 184 -8.41 -2.49 -19.95
CA LEU A 184 -9.32 -1.81 -19.03
C LEU A 184 -8.61 -0.62 -18.38
N ARG A 185 -9.26 0.54 -18.37
CA ARG A 185 -8.78 1.79 -17.75
C ARG A 185 -9.72 2.17 -16.63
N ILE A 186 -9.22 2.40 -15.42
CA ILE A 186 -10.09 2.81 -14.30
C ILE A 186 -9.50 4.05 -13.64
N VAL A 187 -10.33 5.08 -13.46
CA VAL A 187 -9.99 6.28 -12.68
C VAL A 187 -10.89 6.36 -11.45
N VAL A 188 -10.33 6.38 -10.25
CA VAL A 188 -11.11 6.48 -9.00
C VAL A 188 -10.69 7.69 -8.18
N GLY A 189 -11.60 8.17 -7.33
CA GLY A 189 -11.42 9.39 -6.55
C GLY A 189 -11.91 10.65 -7.27
N ASN A 190 -11.70 11.80 -6.63
CA ASN A 190 -12.18 13.09 -7.09
C ASN A 190 -11.07 14.17 -6.97
N PRO A 191 -10.34 14.47 -8.07
CA PRO A 191 -9.28 15.48 -8.07
C PRO A 191 -9.79 16.91 -7.82
N LEU A 192 -11.08 17.16 -7.99
CA LEU A 192 -11.72 18.47 -7.84
C LEU A 192 -12.51 18.60 -6.53
N ALA A 193 -12.39 17.63 -5.62
CA ALA A 193 -13.05 17.68 -4.33
C ALA A 193 -12.64 18.96 -3.58
N THR A 194 -13.61 19.58 -2.89
CA THR A 194 -13.40 20.75 -2.02
C THR A 194 -13.56 20.40 -0.53
N SER A 195 -13.88 19.13 -0.23
CA SER A 195 -13.98 18.59 1.12
C SER A 195 -13.82 17.06 1.11
N ALA A 196 -13.46 16.48 2.25
CA ALA A 196 -13.35 15.03 2.43
C ALA A 196 -14.61 14.25 2.03
N GLY A 197 -15.81 14.79 2.33
CA GLY A 197 -17.08 14.13 2.02
C GLY A 197 -17.36 13.96 0.53
N GLN A 198 -16.69 14.73 -0.34
CA GLN A 198 -16.82 14.63 -1.80
C GLN A 198 -15.90 13.60 -2.43
N ASN A 199 -15.03 12.97 -1.63
CA ASN A 199 -14.10 11.95 -2.10
C ASN A 199 -13.95 10.81 -1.08
N PRO A 200 -15.01 10.00 -0.88
CA PRO A 200 -15.00 8.92 0.11
C PRO A 200 -13.99 7.80 -0.21
N ALA A 201 -13.44 7.76 -1.43
CA ALA A 201 -12.40 6.81 -1.83
C ALA A 201 -11.01 7.19 -1.29
N ALA A 202 -10.76 8.47 -0.98
CA ALA A 202 -9.49 8.93 -0.43
C ALA A 202 -9.42 8.62 1.09
N ARG A 203 -8.65 7.60 1.48
CA ARG A 203 -8.47 7.20 2.88
C ARG A 203 -7.01 7.27 3.29
N TRP A 204 -6.72 8.11 4.27
CA TRP A 204 -5.39 8.32 4.83
C TRP A 204 -5.32 7.83 6.27
N ASN A 205 -4.27 7.07 6.58
CA ASN A 205 -4.01 6.50 7.89
C ASN A 205 -2.57 6.78 8.31
N CYS A 206 -2.29 6.48 9.57
CA CYS A 206 -0.92 6.30 10.04
C CYS A 206 -0.69 4.81 10.27
N VAL A 207 0.45 4.29 9.84
CA VAL A 207 0.78 2.86 9.98
C VAL A 207 0.62 2.42 11.44
N GLY A 208 -0.12 1.33 11.64
CA GLY A 208 -0.45 0.78 12.96
C GLY A 208 -1.59 1.48 13.69
N ILE A 209 -2.23 2.48 13.08
CA ILE A 209 -3.35 3.24 13.65
C ILE A 209 -4.57 3.07 12.73
N PRO A 210 -5.64 2.39 13.19
CA PRO A 210 -6.76 1.99 12.33
C PRO A 210 -7.71 3.14 11.95
N ALA A 211 -7.60 4.30 12.59
CA ALA A 211 -8.47 5.44 12.30
C ALA A 211 -8.14 6.05 10.93
N ALA A 212 -9.06 5.90 9.98
CA ALA A 212 -8.96 6.53 8.67
C ALA A 212 -9.46 7.98 8.69
N SER A 213 -8.79 8.81 7.89
CA SER A 213 -9.13 10.21 7.66
C SER A 213 -9.36 10.46 6.17
N GLY A 214 -10.32 11.32 5.84
CA GLY A 214 -10.55 11.75 4.44
C GLY A 214 -9.57 12.81 3.96
N ASP A 215 -8.68 13.30 4.83
CA ASP A 215 -7.57 14.20 4.52
C ASP A 215 -6.32 13.74 5.32
N PHE A 216 -5.17 14.39 5.13
CA PHE A 216 -3.92 14.01 5.77
C PHE A 216 -4.02 14.01 7.31
N PRO A 217 -3.80 12.86 7.98
CA PRO A 217 -3.66 12.82 9.43
C PRO A 217 -2.28 13.33 9.84
N VAL A 218 -2.15 13.76 11.10
CA VAL A 218 -0.85 14.02 11.71
C VAL A 218 -0.35 12.73 12.36
N CYS A 219 0.62 12.07 11.72
CA CYS A 219 1.15 10.81 12.24
C CYS A 219 2.11 11.03 13.41
N PRO A 220 1.98 10.21 14.49
CA PRO A 220 2.86 10.31 15.65
C PRO A 220 4.29 9.89 15.28
N ALA A 221 5.23 10.29 16.13
CA ALA A 221 6.63 9.87 16.00
C ALA A 221 6.74 8.33 15.97
N GLY A 222 7.55 7.80 15.06
CA GLY A 222 7.71 6.36 14.85
C GLY A 222 6.70 5.72 13.90
N SER A 223 5.60 6.41 13.54
CA SER A 223 4.67 5.97 12.49
C SER A 223 5.02 6.60 11.13
N LYS A 224 4.28 6.21 10.10
CA LYS A 224 4.40 6.60 8.70
C LYS A 224 3.02 6.93 8.15
N LEU A 225 2.96 7.78 7.13
CA LEU A 225 1.73 8.02 6.40
C LEU A 225 1.43 6.81 5.51
N GLU A 226 0.17 6.40 5.47
CA GLU A 226 -0.32 5.34 4.61
C GLU A 226 -1.64 5.75 3.96
N THR A 227 -1.88 5.32 2.74
CA THR A 227 -3.17 5.52 2.06
C THR A 227 -3.69 4.21 1.52
N TYR A 228 -5.02 4.11 1.53
CA TYR A 228 -5.78 3.03 0.92
C TYR A 228 -6.74 3.66 -0.09
N LEU A 229 -6.73 3.15 -1.32
CA LEU A 229 -7.61 3.64 -2.36
C LEU A 229 -8.35 2.47 -3.01
N ASP A 230 -9.65 2.40 -2.75
CA ASP A 230 -10.52 1.36 -3.28
C ASP A 230 -11.03 1.70 -4.67
N PHE A 231 -10.86 0.77 -5.60
CA PHE A 231 -11.44 0.85 -6.92
C PHE A 231 -12.83 0.18 -6.97
N PRO A 232 -13.68 0.55 -7.93
CA PRO A 232 -14.91 -0.15 -8.27
C PRO A 232 -14.70 -1.66 -8.48
N THR A 233 -15.73 -2.47 -8.17
CA THR A 233 -15.70 -3.94 -8.27
C THR A 233 -16.63 -4.52 -9.33
N CYS A 234 -17.37 -3.67 -10.04
CA CYS A 234 -18.40 -4.07 -10.99
C CYS A 234 -18.16 -3.41 -12.34
N TRP A 235 -17.99 -4.22 -13.37
CA TRP A 235 -17.78 -3.79 -14.75
C TRP A 235 -19.06 -3.99 -15.58
N ASP A 236 -19.31 -3.09 -16.54
CA ASP A 236 -20.46 -3.18 -17.46
C ASP A 236 -20.41 -4.37 -18.42
N GLY A 237 -19.27 -5.07 -18.49
CA GLY A 237 -19.07 -6.24 -19.33
C GLY A 237 -18.80 -5.92 -20.80
N LYS A 238 -18.67 -4.63 -21.15
CA LYS A 238 -18.57 -4.16 -22.53
C LYS A 238 -17.44 -3.17 -22.76
N ASN A 239 -17.36 -2.09 -21.98
CA ASN A 239 -16.50 -0.95 -22.29
C ASN A 239 -15.20 -1.03 -21.48
N LEU A 240 -14.04 -0.99 -22.16
CA LEU A 240 -12.73 -0.93 -21.50
C LEU A 240 -12.39 0.46 -20.97
N ASP A 241 -13.13 1.46 -21.43
CA ASP A 241 -13.07 2.84 -20.99
C ASP A 241 -14.38 3.53 -21.40
N SER A 242 -14.78 4.57 -20.68
CA SER A 242 -15.96 5.38 -21.00
C SER A 242 -15.54 6.83 -21.30
N PRO A 243 -16.37 7.66 -21.97
CA PRO A 243 -16.00 9.04 -22.26
C PRO A 243 -15.64 9.90 -21.04
N ASP A 244 -16.16 9.54 -19.86
CA ASP A 244 -15.85 10.16 -18.57
C ASP A 244 -14.80 9.39 -17.74
N HIS A 245 -14.24 8.33 -18.31
CA HIS A 245 -13.26 7.41 -17.72
C HIS A 245 -13.69 6.69 -16.43
N LYS A 246 -14.99 6.74 -16.10
CA LYS A 246 -15.53 6.26 -14.83
C LYS A 246 -16.78 5.40 -14.99
N SER A 247 -17.74 5.82 -15.80
CA SER A 247 -19.10 5.23 -15.86
C SER A 247 -19.21 3.80 -16.39
N HIS A 248 -18.16 3.22 -16.95
CA HIS A 248 -18.10 1.79 -17.31
C HIS A 248 -17.81 0.88 -16.09
N MET A 249 -17.50 1.48 -14.94
CA MET A 249 -17.27 0.81 -13.67
C MET A 249 -18.23 1.34 -12.60
N ALA A 250 -18.62 0.47 -11.66
CA ALA A 250 -19.43 0.82 -10.51
C ALA A 250 -18.93 0.16 -9.22
N PHE A 251 -19.11 0.84 -8.10
CA PHE A 251 -19.04 0.20 -6.80
C PHE A 251 -20.27 -0.70 -6.61
N GLY A 252 -20.10 -1.79 -5.86
CA GLY A 252 -21.21 -2.65 -5.47
C GLY A 252 -22.30 -1.90 -4.69
N LEU A 253 -23.54 -2.37 -4.81
CA LEU A 253 -24.68 -1.90 -4.03
C LEU A 253 -24.43 -2.19 -2.54
N GLY A 254 -24.42 -1.15 -1.71
CA GLY A 254 -24.00 -1.22 -0.30
C GLY A 254 -22.52 -0.87 -0.08
N GLY A 255 -21.81 -0.46 -1.13
CA GLY A 255 -20.42 -0.04 -1.07
C GLY A 255 -19.45 -1.14 -1.49
N VAL A 256 -18.23 -1.06 -0.98
CA VAL A 256 -17.16 -2.02 -1.31
C VAL A 256 -17.56 -3.43 -0.86
N GLY A 257 -17.49 -4.40 -1.78
CA GLY A 257 -17.94 -5.78 -1.55
C GLY A 257 -19.45 -6.00 -1.67
N GLY A 258 -20.21 -4.95 -1.96
CA GLY A 258 -21.63 -5.03 -2.26
C GLY A 258 -21.93 -5.75 -3.58
N THR A 259 -23.19 -6.12 -3.81
CA THR A 259 -23.63 -6.82 -5.03
C THR A 259 -23.54 -5.91 -6.24
N CYS A 260 -23.10 -6.43 -7.38
CA CYS A 260 -23.07 -5.64 -8.59
C CYS A 260 -24.47 -5.22 -9.07
N PRO A 261 -24.66 -3.93 -9.47
CA PRO A 261 -25.91 -3.50 -10.04
C PRO A 261 -26.14 -4.14 -11.42
N ALA A 262 -27.39 -4.23 -11.86
CA ALA A 262 -27.73 -4.80 -13.16
C ALA A 262 -27.07 -4.08 -14.36
N SER A 263 -26.73 -2.79 -14.19
CA SER A 263 -25.97 -2.02 -15.18
C SER A 263 -24.49 -2.42 -15.28
N HIS A 264 -23.94 -3.06 -14.25
CA HIS A 264 -22.54 -3.48 -14.17
C HIS A 264 -22.42 -4.94 -13.72
N PRO A 265 -22.94 -5.89 -14.50
CA PRO A 265 -23.20 -7.25 -14.01
C PRO A 265 -21.94 -8.11 -13.83
N VAL A 266 -20.76 -7.64 -14.25
CA VAL A 266 -19.53 -8.44 -14.21
C VAL A 266 -18.70 -8.09 -12.97
N PRO A 267 -18.67 -8.94 -11.94
CA PRO A 267 -17.78 -8.73 -10.81
C PRO A 267 -16.32 -8.90 -11.24
N VAL A 268 -15.46 -7.97 -10.82
CA VAL A 268 -14.01 -8.02 -11.01
C VAL A 268 -13.30 -7.87 -9.66
N PRO A 269 -12.03 -8.30 -9.51
CA PRO A 269 -11.30 -8.10 -8.26
C PRO A 269 -11.29 -6.62 -7.87
N ARG A 270 -11.52 -6.30 -6.60
CA ARG A 270 -11.23 -4.96 -6.07
C ARG A 270 -9.74 -4.72 -6.18
N LEU A 271 -9.35 -3.70 -6.95
CA LEU A 271 -8.04 -3.09 -6.80
C LEU A 271 -8.04 -2.23 -5.55
N GLU A 272 -7.06 -2.42 -4.67
CA GLU A 272 -6.77 -1.50 -3.58
C GLU A 272 -5.31 -1.09 -3.66
N PHE A 273 -5.06 0.22 -3.78
CA PHE A 273 -3.71 0.74 -3.68
C PHE A 273 -3.39 0.97 -2.22
N LEU A 274 -2.43 0.22 -1.69
CA LEU A 274 -1.80 0.47 -0.40
C LEU A 274 -0.45 1.12 -0.61
N ILE A 275 -0.33 2.40 -0.26
CA ILE A 275 0.89 3.17 -0.45
C ILE A 275 1.35 3.75 0.88
N THR A 276 2.60 3.44 1.25
CA THR A 276 3.23 3.94 2.48
C THR A 276 4.31 4.95 2.14
N TYR A 277 4.33 6.07 2.85
CA TYR A 277 5.33 7.13 2.72
C TYR A 277 6.06 7.31 4.04
N ASP A 278 7.40 7.41 3.98
CA ASP A 278 8.24 7.69 5.16
C ASP A 278 8.26 9.19 5.48
N VAL A 279 7.07 9.78 5.62
CA VAL A 279 6.84 11.19 5.95
C VAL A 279 6.20 11.30 7.33
N ARG A 280 6.47 12.40 8.03
CA ARG A 280 6.03 12.62 9.42
C ARG A 280 5.59 14.07 9.61
N GLY A 281 4.60 14.30 10.49
CA GLY A 281 4.20 15.65 10.87
C GLY A 281 3.31 16.36 9.86
N THR A 282 3.48 17.68 9.71
CA THR A 282 2.62 18.57 8.94
C THR A 282 3.22 18.95 7.58
N GLY A 283 2.50 19.80 6.81
CA GLY A 283 2.97 20.35 5.54
C GLY A 283 2.79 19.41 4.35
N LEU A 284 1.91 18.42 4.47
CA LEU A 284 1.58 17.48 3.40
C LEU A 284 0.63 18.11 2.39
N SER A 285 0.88 17.84 1.12
CA SER A 285 0.03 18.23 0.00
C SER A 285 0.19 17.28 -1.18
N LEU A 286 -0.71 17.33 -2.14
CA LEU A 286 -0.67 16.58 -3.39
C LEU A 286 -0.40 17.52 -4.57
N ALA A 287 0.15 16.95 -5.63
CA ALA A 287 -0.11 17.45 -6.96
C ALA A 287 -1.63 17.43 -7.23
N GLY A 288 -2.15 18.40 -7.98
CA GLY A 288 -3.55 18.39 -8.38
C GLY A 288 -3.91 19.61 -9.19
N ILE A 289 -5.21 19.82 -9.38
CA ILE A 289 -5.78 20.99 -10.04
C ILE A 289 -6.55 21.82 -9.03
N ARG A 290 -6.31 23.14 -9.03
CA ARG A 290 -7.07 24.14 -8.28
C ARG A 290 -7.30 25.34 -9.16
N ASP A 291 -8.56 25.78 -9.24
CA ASP A 291 -8.98 26.93 -10.04
C ASP A 291 -8.50 26.87 -11.50
N GLY A 292 -8.48 25.66 -12.08
CA GLY A 292 -8.04 25.39 -13.46
C GLY A 292 -6.52 25.35 -13.66
N ALA A 293 -5.71 25.46 -12.61
CA ALA A 293 -4.25 25.42 -12.68
C ALA A 293 -3.68 24.19 -11.94
N ASN A 294 -2.60 23.63 -12.49
CA ASN A 294 -1.82 22.59 -11.81
C ASN A 294 -1.11 23.19 -10.59
N VAL A 295 -1.24 22.55 -9.44
CA VAL A 295 -0.64 22.95 -8.16
C VAL A 295 0.06 21.78 -7.51
N THR A 296 0.96 22.07 -6.56
CA THR A 296 1.58 21.07 -5.65
C THR A 296 1.05 21.18 -4.22
N THR A 297 0.00 21.97 -4.02
CA THR A 297 -0.58 22.34 -2.72
C THR A 297 -1.99 21.79 -2.54
N ALA A 298 -2.40 20.81 -3.35
CA ALA A 298 -3.73 20.23 -3.24
C ALA A 298 -3.86 19.44 -1.92
N PRO A 299 -5.02 19.49 -1.26
CA PRO A 299 -5.26 18.77 -0.01
C PRO A 299 -5.47 17.27 -0.24
N GLY A 300 -5.32 16.45 0.80
CA GLY A 300 -5.37 15.00 0.73
C GLY A 300 -6.72 14.44 0.29
N TYR A 301 -7.81 15.17 0.49
CA TYR A 301 -9.14 14.79 -0.03
C TYR A 301 -9.26 14.86 -1.55
N THR A 302 -8.26 15.38 -2.28
CA THR A 302 -8.24 15.36 -3.76
C THR A 302 -7.58 14.10 -4.33
N PHE A 303 -7.18 13.16 -3.46
CA PHE A 303 -6.49 11.94 -3.87
C PHE A 303 -7.31 11.11 -4.85
N HIS A 304 -6.62 10.58 -5.84
CA HIS A 304 -7.18 9.73 -6.88
C HIS A 304 -6.13 8.73 -7.33
N GLY A 305 -6.55 7.78 -8.12
CA GLY A 305 -5.66 6.79 -8.68
C GLY A 305 -6.23 6.19 -9.93
N ASP A 306 -5.30 5.69 -10.71
CA ASP A 306 -5.54 5.34 -12.08
C ASP A 306 -4.86 4.01 -12.37
N PHE A 307 -5.54 3.20 -13.19
CA PHE A 307 -5.11 1.87 -13.57
C PHE A 307 -5.32 1.67 -15.07
N PHE A 308 -4.31 1.11 -15.74
CA PHE A 308 -4.42 0.66 -17.13
C PHE A 308 -3.89 -0.77 -17.24
N ASN A 309 -4.82 -1.72 -17.39
CA ASN A 309 -4.52 -3.14 -17.33
C ASN A 309 -3.70 -3.64 -18.52
N ALA A 310 -2.58 -4.30 -18.22
CA ALA A 310 -1.80 -5.05 -19.20
C ALA A 310 -1.11 -6.27 -18.56
N TRP A 311 -1.73 -6.88 -17.55
CA TRP A 311 -1.29 -8.17 -17.01
C TRP A 311 -1.10 -9.23 -18.10
N ASP A 312 -0.24 -10.22 -17.88
CA ASP A 312 -0.35 -11.47 -18.62
C ASP A 312 -1.73 -12.11 -18.36
N GLU A 313 -2.48 -12.37 -19.43
CA GLU A 313 -3.89 -12.80 -19.35
C GLU A 313 -4.04 -14.16 -18.66
N ALA A 314 -3.14 -15.10 -18.98
CA ALA A 314 -3.19 -16.45 -18.42
C ALA A 314 -2.83 -16.43 -16.93
N GLU A 315 -1.81 -15.67 -16.56
CA GLU A 315 -1.38 -15.55 -15.17
C GLU A 315 -2.41 -14.80 -14.31
N LEU A 316 -3.01 -13.72 -14.82
CA LEU A 316 -4.08 -13.04 -14.09
C LEU A 316 -5.29 -13.96 -13.91
N ALA A 317 -5.69 -14.71 -14.96
CA ALA A 317 -6.77 -15.69 -14.87
C ALA A 317 -6.48 -16.78 -13.85
N ARG A 318 -5.25 -17.31 -13.83
CA ARG A 318 -4.80 -18.31 -12.85
C ARG A 318 -4.90 -17.79 -11.42
N ARG A 319 -4.44 -16.55 -11.18
CA ARG A 319 -4.50 -15.91 -9.85
C ARG A 319 -5.92 -15.64 -9.40
N VAL A 320 -6.77 -15.13 -10.28
CA VAL A 320 -8.20 -14.93 -9.95
C VAL A 320 -8.84 -16.27 -9.60
N LYS A 321 -8.61 -17.32 -10.38
CA LYS A 321 -9.15 -18.64 -10.05
C LYS A 321 -8.63 -19.13 -8.69
N THR A 322 -7.32 -19.17 -8.50
CA THR A 322 -6.70 -19.80 -7.32
C THR A 322 -6.93 -18.96 -6.08
N CYS A 323 -6.59 -17.69 -6.12
CA CYS A 323 -6.54 -16.84 -4.94
C CYS A 323 -7.92 -16.29 -4.60
N ILE A 324 -8.71 -15.89 -5.59
CA ILE A 324 -10.02 -15.28 -5.35
C ILE A 324 -11.12 -16.32 -5.29
N VAL A 325 -11.31 -17.13 -6.34
CA VAL A 325 -12.42 -18.07 -6.46
C VAL A 325 -12.25 -19.27 -5.52
N ASP A 326 -11.07 -19.91 -5.50
CA ASP A 326 -10.82 -21.06 -4.62
C ASP A 326 -10.58 -20.63 -3.15
N GLY A 327 -10.35 -19.33 -2.91
CA GLY A 327 -10.43 -18.68 -1.60
C GLY A 327 -9.16 -18.75 -0.76
N TYR A 328 -8.05 -18.22 -1.28
CA TYR A 328 -6.76 -18.16 -0.58
C TYR A 328 -6.21 -16.73 -0.51
N ILE A 329 -5.34 -16.48 0.48
CA ILE A 329 -4.45 -15.31 0.43
C ILE A 329 -3.19 -15.75 -0.30
N CYS A 330 -2.88 -15.11 -1.41
CA CYS A 330 -1.70 -15.42 -2.21
C CYS A 330 -0.62 -14.34 -2.11
N GLY A 331 0.63 -14.79 -2.17
CA GLY A 331 1.81 -13.92 -2.27
C GLY A 331 2.01 -13.34 -3.68
N ASN A 332 3.15 -12.66 -3.87
CA ASN A 332 3.53 -12.11 -5.18
C ASN A 332 3.79 -13.21 -6.22
N ASP A 333 4.21 -14.40 -5.78
CA ASP A 333 4.34 -15.60 -6.62
C ASP A 333 2.99 -16.17 -7.09
N GLY A 334 1.88 -15.66 -6.54
CA GLY A 334 0.54 -16.11 -6.87
C GLY A 334 0.24 -17.50 -6.33
N GLN A 335 0.96 -17.93 -5.29
CA GLN A 335 0.69 -19.14 -4.54
C GLN A 335 0.10 -18.80 -3.17
N PRO A 336 -0.76 -19.66 -2.61
CA PRO A 336 -1.26 -19.47 -1.25
C PRO A 336 -0.11 -19.37 -0.23
N ILE A 337 -0.18 -18.37 0.64
CA ILE A 337 0.77 -18.24 1.75
C ILE A 337 0.42 -19.26 2.86
N GLN A 338 1.43 -19.73 3.58
CA GLN A 338 1.26 -20.61 4.75
C GLN A 338 1.13 -19.78 6.04
N GLN A 339 0.67 -20.40 7.12
CA GLN A 339 0.44 -19.76 8.42
C GLN A 339 1.73 -19.43 9.17
#